data_AF-A0A967VKW2-F1
#
_entry.id   AF-A0A967VKW2-F1
#
_cell.length_a   1.000
_cell.length_b   1.000
_cell.length_c   1.000
_cell.angle_alpha   90.00
_cell.angle_beta   90.00
_cell.angle_gamma   90.00
#
_symmetry.space_group_name_H-M   'P 1'
#
loop_
_entity.id
_entity.type
_entity.pdbx_description
1 polymer ?
#
loop_
_entity_poly.entity_id
_entity_poly.type
_entity_poly.pdbx_seq_one_letter_code
_entity_poly.pdbx_strand_id
1 'polypeptide(L)'
;LLEALRIGERLSSPACMLTPLFNLAELHQDRGEWEAAEAWWRELLAKAQATGYVIEQLEAQCGIGMVRLEQGDLEGALAAERAARAILAAEEDAVSESRVPLTQLSARLAAATGEVEGARTLFEQLFGEVEGQDPYVLARFRVDAAEALFGREPEYARELAARALETFRELGAGPMATRAEAILEREGGRE
;
A
#
# COMPACT_ATOMS: atom_id res chain seq x y z
N LEU A 1 -2.69 16.11 -10.90
CA LEU A 1 -1.52 15.84 -10.03
C LEU A 1 -0.29 16.63 -10.47
N LEU A 2 0.23 16.44 -11.69
CA LEU A 2 1.41 17.18 -12.20
C LEU A 2 1.22 18.72 -12.21
N GLU A 3 0.03 19.22 -12.52
CA GLU A 3 -0.24 20.67 -12.47
C GLU A 3 -0.22 21.22 -11.03
N ALA A 4 -0.70 20.43 -10.05
CA ALA A 4 -0.67 20.82 -8.65
C ALA A 4 0.77 20.89 -8.12
N LEU A 5 1.64 19.96 -8.54
CA LEU A 5 3.08 20.03 -8.25
C LEU A 5 3.71 21.29 -8.83
N ARG A 6 3.48 21.57 -10.12
CA ARG A 6 4.01 22.77 -10.79
C ARG A 6 3.58 24.06 -10.09
N ILE A 7 2.34 24.11 -9.60
CA ILE A 7 1.84 25.26 -8.83
C ILE A 7 2.51 25.32 -7.45
N GLY A 8 2.65 24.19 -6.74
CA GLY A 8 3.32 24.12 -5.43
C GLY A 8 4.79 24.56 -5.49
N GLU A 9 5.52 24.13 -6.52
CA GLU A 9 6.90 24.56 -6.80
C GLU A 9 6.97 26.08 -6.98
N ARG A 10 6.07 26.65 -7.79
CA ARG A 10 6.03 28.10 -8.04
C ARG A 10 5.64 28.91 -6.80
N LEU A 11 4.83 28.34 -5.91
CA LEU A 11 4.40 28.98 -4.68
C LEU A 11 5.37 28.76 -3.52
N SER A 12 6.44 27.99 -3.70
CA SER A 12 7.37 27.60 -2.63
C SER A 12 6.65 27.06 -1.39
N SER A 13 5.57 26.30 -1.58
CA SER A 13 4.80 25.68 -0.50
C SER A 13 5.00 24.16 -0.55
N PRO A 14 5.94 23.62 0.25
CA PRO A 14 6.24 22.20 0.29
C PRO A 14 5.04 21.33 0.67
N ALA A 15 4.19 21.83 1.58
CA ALA A 15 2.98 21.13 2.05
C ALA A 15 1.99 20.86 0.91
N CYS A 16 1.86 21.81 -0.03
CA CYS A 16 0.95 21.65 -1.17
C CYS A 16 1.43 20.59 -2.18
N MET A 17 2.67 20.12 -2.07
CA MET A 17 3.25 19.11 -2.97
C MET A 17 3.15 17.68 -2.41
N LEU A 18 2.96 17.49 -1.10
CA LEU A 18 2.98 16.16 -0.49
C LEU A 18 1.83 15.27 -0.99
N THR A 19 0.58 15.75 -0.91
CA THR A 19 -0.58 14.98 -1.38
C THR A 19 -0.49 14.63 -2.88
N PRO A 20 -0.11 15.56 -3.78
CA PRO A 20 0.10 15.18 -5.17
C PRO A 20 1.20 14.13 -5.41
N LEU A 21 2.30 14.15 -4.65
CA LEU A 21 3.36 13.15 -4.75
C LEU A 21 2.90 11.78 -4.25
N PHE A 22 2.25 11.74 -3.09
CA PHE A 22 1.64 10.53 -2.54
C PHE A 22 0.70 9.88 -3.58
N ASN A 23 -0.22 10.66 -4.13
CA ASN A 23 -1.18 10.16 -5.12
C ASN A 23 -0.53 9.68 -6.42
N LEU A 24 0.59 10.29 -6.85
CA LEU A 24 1.34 9.80 -8.02
C LEU A 24 2.02 8.47 -7.70
N ALA A 25 2.67 8.37 -6.54
CA ALA A 25 3.35 7.15 -6.14
C ALA A 25 2.38 5.96 -6.04
N GLU A 26 1.25 6.13 -5.36
CA GLU A 26 0.16 5.15 -5.28
C GLU A 26 -0.38 4.78 -6.67
N LEU A 27 -0.60 5.76 -7.55
CA LEU A 27 -1.10 5.51 -8.91
C LEU A 27 -0.13 4.64 -9.73
N HIS A 28 1.16 4.90 -9.62
CA HIS A 28 2.18 4.10 -10.30
C HIS A 28 2.27 2.69 -9.70
N GLN A 29 2.15 2.54 -8.38
CA GLN A 29 2.05 1.24 -7.72
C GLN A 29 0.82 0.43 -8.16
N ASP A 30 -0.36 1.05 -8.19
CA ASP A 30 -1.61 0.40 -8.61
C ASP A 30 -1.50 -0.14 -10.05
N ARG A 31 -0.67 0.50 -10.89
CA ARG A 31 -0.37 0.10 -12.28
C ARG A 31 0.78 -0.90 -12.42
N GLY A 32 1.48 -1.24 -11.32
CA GLY A 32 2.67 -2.09 -11.36
C GLY A 32 3.90 -1.41 -11.97
N GLU A 33 3.91 -0.08 -12.06
CA GLU A 33 5.02 0.71 -12.58
C GLU A 33 6.03 0.99 -11.45
N TRP A 34 6.66 -0.08 -10.96
CA TRP A 34 7.42 -0.09 -9.69
C TRP A 34 8.58 0.90 -9.64
N GLU A 35 9.39 1.02 -10.71
CA GLU A 35 10.49 1.99 -10.75
C GLU A 35 10.00 3.43 -10.67
N ALA A 36 8.90 3.74 -11.36
CA ALA A 36 8.28 5.06 -11.32
C ALA A 36 7.69 5.34 -9.93
N ALA A 37 7.02 4.35 -9.33
CA ALA A 37 6.49 4.48 -7.97
C ALA A 37 7.59 4.73 -6.94
N GLU A 38 8.71 3.98 -7.00
CA GLU A 38 9.83 4.19 -6.07
C GLU A 38 10.42 5.61 -6.20
N ALA A 39 10.53 6.13 -7.43
CA ALA A 39 11.01 7.49 -7.66
C ALA A 39 10.10 8.53 -6.99
N TRP A 40 8.78 8.39 -7.13
CA TRP A 40 7.82 9.28 -6.49
C TRP A 40 7.80 9.16 -4.97
N TRP A 41 7.91 7.95 -4.41
CA TRP A 41 8.02 7.77 -2.97
C TRP A 41 9.29 8.38 -2.39
N ARG A 42 10.42 8.24 -3.08
CA ARG A 42 11.68 8.89 -2.68
C ARG A 42 11.55 10.41 -2.72
N GLU A 43 10.88 10.95 -3.72
CA GLU A 43 10.63 12.40 -3.78
C GLU A 43 9.72 12.86 -2.64
N LEU A 44 8.64 12.12 -2.35
CA LEU A 44 7.78 12.39 -1.20
C LEU A 44 8.57 12.38 0.11
N LEU A 45 9.37 11.32 0.33
CA LEU A 45 10.19 11.17 1.54
C LEU A 45 11.15 12.36 1.71
N ALA A 46 11.86 12.74 0.64
CA ALA A 46 12.81 13.84 0.68
C ALA A 46 12.12 15.18 1.02
N LYS A 47 10.95 15.44 0.43
CA LYS A 47 10.19 16.66 0.75
C LYS A 47 9.62 16.63 2.16
N ALA A 48 9.05 15.51 2.59
CA ALA A 48 8.46 15.34 3.91
C ALA A 48 9.51 15.47 5.04
N GLN A 49 10.73 14.97 4.81
CA GLN A 49 11.88 15.17 5.71
C GLN A 49 12.31 16.64 5.80
N ALA A 50 12.38 17.34 4.66
CA ALA A 50 12.78 18.74 4.63
C ALA A 50 11.80 19.67 5.37
N THR A 51 10.56 19.23 5.57
CA THR A 51 9.47 20.02 6.15
C THR A 51 9.03 19.54 7.52
N GLY A 52 9.50 18.37 7.96
CA GLY A 52 9.07 17.76 9.23
C GLY A 52 7.66 17.17 9.21
N TYR A 53 7.16 16.77 8.03
CA TYR A 53 5.83 16.16 7.89
C TYR A 53 5.94 14.65 8.12
N VAL A 54 5.68 14.22 9.36
CA VAL A 54 6.09 12.88 9.83
C VAL A 54 5.18 11.76 9.32
N ILE A 55 3.89 12.03 9.15
CA ILE A 55 2.94 11.07 8.57
C ILE A 55 3.35 10.73 7.14
N GLU A 56 3.70 11.73 6.34
CA GLU A 56 4.10 11.55 4.96
C GLU A 56 5.49 10.90 4.84
N GLN A 57 6.38 11.09 5.82
CA GLN A 57 7.62 10.30 5.93
C GLN A 57 7.32 8.82 6.18
N LEU A 58 6.39 8.52 7.07
CA LEU A 58 5.96 7.15 7.39
C LEU A 58 5.34 6.48 6.16
N GLU A 59 4.40 7.15 5.51
CA GLU A 59 3.77 6.70 4.26
C GLU A 59 4.80 6.42 3.18
N ALA A 60 5.74 7.36 2.95
CA ALA A 60 6.76 7.19 1.93
C ALA A 60 7.69 6.00 2.22
N GLN A 61 8.07 5.78 3.49
CA GLN A 61 8.83 4.59 3.86
C GLN A 61 8.05 3.30 3.61
N CYS A 62 6.76 3.27 3.94
CA CYS A 62 5.91 2.11 3.70
C CYS A 62 5.76 1.82 2.20
N GLY A 63 5.54 2.86 1.39
CA GLY A 63 5.47 2.77 -0.07
C GLY A 63 6.78 2.25 -0.70
N ILE A 64 7.94 2.74 -0.24
CA ILE A 64 9.26 2.20 -0.66
C ILE A 64 9.37 0.73 -0.28
N GLY A 65 8.97 0.35 0.94
CA GLY A 65 9.00 -1.03 1.40
C GLY A 65 8.15 -1.96 0.54
N MET A 66 6.94 -1.52 0.19
CA MET A 66 6.03 -2.24 -0.70
C MET A 66 6.63 -2.43 -2.10
N VAL A 67 7.17 -1.36 -2.69
CA VAL A 67 7.80 -1.44 -4.02
C VAL A 67 9.00 -2.41 -4.03
N ARG A 68 9.85 -2.34 -3.01
CA ARG A 68 11.00 -3.25 -2.89
C ARG A 68 10.58 -4.70 -2.76
N LEU A 69 9.51 -4.95 -1.99
CA LEU A 69 8.96 -6.29 -1.85
C LEU A 69 8.46 -6.84 -3.19
N GLU A 70 7.74 -6.02 -3.99
CA GLU A 70 7.29 -6.39 -5.34
C GLU A 70 8.46 -6.65 -6.31
N GLN A 71 9.59 -5.96 -6.11
CA GLN A 71 10.83 -6.18 -6.87
C GLN A 71 11.66 -7.37 -6.35
N GLY A 72 11.21 -8.07 -5.30
CA GLY A 72 11.91 -9.20 -4.68
C GLY A 72 13.04 -8.81 -3.72
N ASP A 73 13.21 -7.53 -3.39
CA ASP A 73 14.16 -7.02 -2.41
C ASP A 73 13.56 -7.08 -0.99
N LEU A 74 13.54 -8.30 -0.43
CA LEU A 74 13.01 -8.54 0.92
C LEU A 74 13.82 -7.80 2.00
N GLU A 75 15.14 -7.74 1.88
CA GLU A 75 16.00 -7.05 2.85
C GLU A 75 15.72 -5.54 2.86
N GLY A 76 15.59 -4.95 1.68
CA GLY A 76 15.26 -3.55 1.53
C GLY A 76 13.85 -3.21 2.00
N ALA A 77 12.89 -4.13 1.86
CA ALA A 77 11.53 -3.98 2.39
C ALA A 77 11.52 -4.02 3.93
N LEU A 78 12.22 -4.97 4.54
CA LEU A 78 12.40 -5.06 6.00
C LEU A 78 13.16 -3.83 6.56
N ALA A 79 14.09 -3.27 5.80
CA ALA A 79 14.76 -2.03 6.18
C ALA A 79 13.80 -0.83 6.19
N ALA A 80 12.94 -0.73 5.18
CA ALA A 80 11.93 0.32 5.09
C ALA A 80 10.88 0.20 6.21
N GLU A 81 10.43 -1.02 6.52
CA GLU A 81 9.52 -1.29 7.63
C GLU A 81 10.12 -0.87 8.98
N ARG A 82 11.40 -1.18 9.24
CA ARG A 82 12.10 -0.72 10.44
C ARG A 82 12.20 0.80 10.53
N ALA A 83 12.45 1.46 9.40
CA ALA A 83 12.48 2.92 9.34
C ALA A 83 11.10 3.53 9.65
N ALA A 84 10.04 2.97 9.07
CA ALA A 84 8.65 3.36 9.34
C ALA A 84 8.30 3.18 10.83
N ARG A 85 8.63 2.02 11.44
CA ARG A 85 8.41 1.79 12.87
C ARG A 85 9.16 2.78 13.76
N ALA A 86 10.40 3.14 13.39
CA ALA A 86 11.20 4.11 14.14
C ALA A 86 10.59 5.52 14.08
N ILE A 87 10.06 5.92 12.92
CA ILE A 87 9.33 7.18 12.77
C ILE A 87 8.12 7.20 13.70
N LEU A 88 7.29 6.15 13.66
CA LEU A 88 6.09 6.06 14.47
C LEU A 88 6.37 6.02 15.98
N ALA A 89 7.47 5.38 16.39
CA ALA A 89 7.88 5.32 17.79
C ALA A 89 8.44 6.65 18.33
N ALA A 90 8.93 7.52 17.45
CA ALA A 90 9.43 8.84 17.81
C ALA A 90 8.31 9.88 17.98
N GLU A 91 7.09 9.58 17.55
CA GLU A 91 5.95 10.49 17.62
C GLU A 91 4.98 10.11 18.75
N GLU A 92 4.93 10.93 19.80
CA GLU A 92 4.03 10.73 20.95
C GLU A 92 2.54 10.90 20.58
N ASP A 93 2.23 11.74 19.57
CA ASP A 93 0.87 12.11 19.16
C ASP A 93 0.41 11.41 17.86
N ALA A 94 1.09 10.34 17.43
CA ALA A 94 0.77 9.67 16.17
C ALA A 94 -0.69 9.14 16.14
N VAL A 95 -1.47 9.60 15.15
CA VAL A 95 -2.88 9.24 14.97
C VAL A 95 -3.02 7.77 14.56
N SER A 96 -4.08 7.10 15.00
CA SER A 96 -4.39 5.70 14.66
C SER A 96 -4.36 5.42 13.15
N GLU A 97 -4.90 6.33 12.33
CA GLU A 97 -4.96 6.21 10.87
C GLU A 97 -3.57 6.20 10.22
N SER A 98 -2.56 6.80 10.86
CA SER A 98 -1.17 6.76 10.39
C SER A 98 -0.58 5.34 10.38
N ARG A 99 -1.24 4.36 10.99
CA ARG A 99 -0.75 2.97 11.09
C ARG A 99 -1.13 2.10 9.90
N VAL A 100 -2.16 2.48 9.14
CA VAL A 100 -2.70 1.68 8.02
C VAL A 100 -1.60 1.28 7.02
N PRO A 101 -0.74 2.18 6.51
CA PRO A 101 0.32 1.81 5.56
C PRO A 101 1.36 0.85 6.15
N LEU A 102 1.68 1.03 7.44
CA LEU A 102 2.63 0.18 8.13
C LEU A 102 2.05 -1.21 8.41
N THR A 103 0.78 -1.29 8.81
CA THR A 103 0.06 -2.55 9.00
C THR A 103 0.00 -3.34 7.69
N GLN A 104 -0.31 -2.67 6.58
CA GLN A 104 -0.30 -3.29 5.25
C GLN A 104 1.08 -3.86 4.90
N LEU A 105 2.14 -3.05 4.99
CA LEU A 105 3.51 -3.51 4.71
C LEU A 105 3.91 -4.68 5.62
N SER A 106 3.54 -4.63 6.89
CA SER A 106 3.82 -5.72 7.85
C SER A 106 3.11 -7.02 7.45
N ALA A 107 1.85 -6.94 7.03
CA ALA A 107 1.08 -8.11 6.58
C ALA A 107 1.73 -8.75 5.34
N ARG A 108 2.14 -7.91 4.40
CA ARG A 108 2.84 -8.28 3.17
C ARG A 108 4.18 -8.95 3.43
N LEU A 109 4.97 -8.40 4.34
CA LEU A 109 6.25 -8.98 4.76
C LEU A 109 6.04 -10.33 5.43
N ALA A 110 5.07 -10.45 6.33
CA ALA A 110 4.72 -11.72 6.97
C ALA A 110 4.31 -12.78 5.93
N ALA A 111 3.54 -12.42 4.91
CA ALA A 111 3.17 -13.34 3.84
C ALA A 111 4.41 -13.80 3.05
N ALA A 112 5.31 -12.87 2.74
CA ALA A 112 6.54 -13.15 2.00
C ALA A 112 7.56 -14.00 2.81
N THR A 113 7.59 -13.87 4.14
CA THR A 113 8.44 -14.69 5.02
C THR A 113 7.82 -16.05 5.34
N GLY A 114 6.57 -16.30 4.90
CA GLY A 114 5.85 -17.55 5.14
C GLY A 114 5.10 -17.60 6.47
N GLU A 115 4.99 -16.48 7.18
CA GLU A 115 4.18 -16.30 8.39
C GLU A 115 2.71 -16.04 8.03
N VAL A 116 2.09 -17.03 7.37
CA VAL A 116 0.79 -16.91 6.71
C VAL A 116 -0.32 -16.50 7.68
N GLU A 117 -0.42 -17.15 8.84
CA GLU A 117 -1.42 -16.83 9.86
C GLU A 117 -1.23 -15.42 10.44
N GLY A 118 0.02 -14.98 10.57
CA GLY A 118 0.36 -13.63 11.02
C GLY A 118 -0.05 -12.59 9.99
N ALA A 119 0.26 -12.84 8.72
CA ALA A 119 -0.14 -12.00 7.59
C ALA A 119 -1.65 -11.84 7.52
N ARG A 120 -2.38 -12.95 7.60
CA ARG A 120 -3.85 -12.96 7.60
C ARG A 120 -4.42 -12.13 8.75
N THR A 121 -3.91 -12.34 9.97
CA THR A 121 -4.36 -11.57 11.14
C THR A 121 -4.19 -10.07 10.92
N LEU A 122 -3.05 -9.65 10.36
CA LEU A 122 -2.77 -8.24 10.06
C LEU A 122 -3.68 -7.69 8.97
N PHE A 123 -3.98 -8.46 7.92
CA PHE A 123 -4.95 -8.06 6.90
C PHE A 123 -6.37 -7.94 7.46
N GLU A 124 -6.80 -8.88 8.31
CA GLU A 124 -8.12 -8.82 8.95
C GLU A 124 -8.24 -7.59 9.88
N GLN A 125 -7.17 -7.28 10.61
CA GLN A 125 -7.09 -6.03 11.39
C GLN A 125 -7.20 -4.80 10.47
N LEU A 126 -6.41 -4.76 9.40
CA LEU A 126 -6.44 -3.67 8.41
C LEU A 126 -7.85 -3.46 7.86
N PHE A 127 -8.54 -4.54 7.50
CA PHE A 127 -9.92 -4.46 7.00
C PHE A 127 -10.86 -3.86 8.03
N GLY A 128 -10.77 -4.28 9.29
CA GLY A 128 -11.59 -3.73 10.37
C GLY A 128 -11.33 -2.25 10.67
N GLU A 129 -10.08 -1.80 10.52
CA GLU A 129 -9.70 -0.39 10.69
C GLU A 129 -10.29 0.52 9.60
N VAL A 130 -10.38 0.02 8.36
CA VAL A 130 -10.91 0.81 7.23
C VAL A 130 -12.37 0.50 6.89
N GLU A 131 -13.01 -0.41 7.62
CA GLU A 131 -14.41 -0.78 7.40
C GLU A 131 -15.32 0.41 7.71
N GLY A 132 -16.28 0.69 6.82
CA GLY A 132 -17.19 1.82 6.94
C GLY A 132 -16.60 3.17 6.52
N GLN A 133 -15.34 3.21 6.09
CA GLN A 133 -14.72 4.37 5.44
C GLN A 133 -15.01 4.36 3.94
N ASP A 134 -13.98 4.20 3.10
CA ASP A 134 -14.10 4.15 1.65
C ASP A 134 -14.17 2.68 1.15
N PRO A 135 -15.29 2.26 0.53
CA PRO A 135 -15.44 0.90 0.00
C PRO A 135 -14.40 0.57 -1.08
N TYR A 136 -13.92 1.56 -1.83
CA TYR A 136 -12.85 1.36 -2.81
C TYR A 136 -11.53 0.95 -2.12
N VAL A 137 -11.17 1.64 -1.04
CA VAL A 137 -9.93 1.38 -0.28
C VAL A 137 -9.96 -0.03 0.32
N LEU A 138 -11.08 -0.41 0.92
CA LEU A 138 -11.24 -1.76 1.47
C LEU A 138 -11.17 -2.83 0.38
N ALA A 139 -11.81 -2.63 -0.78
CA ALA A 139 -11.71 -3.56 -1.91
C ALA A 139 -10.26 -3.67 -2.42
N ARG A 140 -9.51 -2.57 -2.44
CA ARG A 140 -8.09 -2.58 -2.81
C ARG A 140 -7.24 -3.40 -1.85
N PHE A 141 -7.41 -3.23 -0.54
CA PHE A 141 -6.68 -4.04 0.44
C PHE A 141 -7.05 -5.53 0.36
N ARG A 142 -8.31 -5.85 0.03
CA ARG A 142 -8.72 -7.25 -0.21
C ARG A 142 -7.99 -7.87 -1.40
N VAL A 143 -7.78 -7.12 -2.49
CA VAL A 143 -6.98 -7.59 -3.64
C VAL A 143 -5.52 -7.80 -3.23
N ASP A 144 -4.90 -6.85 -2.55
CA ASP A 144 -3.51 -6.98 -2.10
C ASP A 144 -3.31 -8.21 -1.19
N ALA A 145 -4.21 -8.41 -0.23
CA ALA A 145 -4.22 -9.60 0.63
C ALA A 145 -4.42 -10.90 -0.17
N ALA A 146 -5.35 -10.89 -1.13
CA ALA A 146 -5.58 -12.03 -2.00
C ALA A 146 -4.32 -12.38 -2.80
N GLU A 147 -3.61 -11.39 -3.34
CA GLU A 147 -2.36 -11.61 -4.08
C GLU A 147 -1.27 -12.18 -3.18
N ALA A 148 -1.10 -11.62 -1.99
CA ALA A 148 -0.08 -12.04 -1.03
C ALA A 148 -0.30 -13.47 -0.51
N LEU A 149 -1.56 -13.86 -0.31
CA LEU A 149 -1.91 -15.14 0.32
C LEU A 149 -2.26 -16.24 -0.67
N PHE A 150 -2.46 -15.95 -1.97
CA PHE A 150 -2.95 -16.92 -2.95
C PHE A 150 -2.16 -18.24 -2.98
N GLY A 151 -0.84 -18.17 -2.89
CA GLY A 151 0.03 -19.36 -2.95
C GLY A 151 -0.04 -20.26 -1.71
N ARG A 152 -0.63 -19.79 -0.61
CA ARG A 152 -0.67 -20.49 0.68
C ARG A 152 -2.09 -20.76 1.16
N GLU A 153 -3.02 -19.82 0.96
CA GLU A 153 -4.44 -19.91 1.30
C GLU A 153 -5.31 -19.57 0.08
N PRO A 154 -5.34 -20.40 -0.97
CA PRO A 154 -5.99 -20.08 -2.24
C PRO A 154 -7.52 -19.96 -2.13
N GLU A 155 -8.16 -20.66 -1.19
CA GLU A 155 -9.60 -20.53 -0.95
C GLU A 155 -9.93 -19.16 -0.33
N TYR A 156 -9.17 -18.75 0.69
CA TYR A 156 -9.35 -17.47 1.35
C TYR A 156 -9.03 -16.30 0.40
N ALA A 157 -7.94 -16.39 -0.36
CA ALA A 157 -7.59 -15.40 -1.37
C ALA A 157 -8.69 -15.23 -2.43
N ARG A 158 -9.34 -16.33 -2.87
CA ARG A 158 -10.48 -16.24 -3.81
C ARG A 158 -11.70 -15.58 -3.18
N GLU A 159 -11.99 -15.84 -1.91
CA GLU A 159 -13.07 -15.15 -1.21
C GLU A 159 -12.82 -13.63 -1.18
N LEU A 160 -11.60 -13.22 -0.80
CA LEU A 160 -11.21 -11.82 -0.78
C LEU A 160 -11.32 -11.16 -2.16
N ALA A 161 -10.80 -11.82 -3.20
CA ALA A 161 -10.88 -11.34 -4.57
C ALA A 161 -12.32 -11.23 -5.08
N ALA A 162 -13.21 -12.18 -4.74
CA ALA A 162 -14.62 -12.13 -5.13
C ALA A 162 -15.34 -10.94 -4.49
N ARG A 163 -15.12 -10.69 -3.19
CA ARG A 163 -15.70 -9.53 -2.49
C ARG A 163 -15.17 -8.21 -3.05
N ALA A 164 -13.88 -8.13 -3.35
CA ALA A 164 -13.29 -6.95 -3.97
C ALA A 164 -13.87 -6.69 -5.37
N LEU A 165 -14.02 -7.75 -6.18
CA LEU A 165 -14.57 -7.66 -7.53
C LEU A 165 -16.00 -7.13 -7.55
N GLU A 166 -16.85 -7.61 -6.63
CA GLU A 166 -18.21 -7.10 -6.47
C GLU A 166 -18.19 -5.58 -6.23
N THR A 167 -17.40 -5.12 -5.25
CA THR A 167 -17.27 -3.70 -4.95
C THR A 167 -16.72 -2.89 -6.13
N PHE A 168 -15.68 -3.37 -6.83
CA PHE A 168 -15.14 -2.64 -7.99
C PHE A 168 -16.14 -2.55 -9.15
N ARG A 169 -16.97 -3.57 -9.36
CA ARG A 169 -18.04 -3.52 -10.38
C ARG A 169 -19.11 -2.51 -10.02
N GLU A 170 -19.53 -2.45 -8.76
CA GLU A 170 -20.48 -1.45 -8.27
C GLU A 170 -19.96 -0.02 -8.43
N LEU A 171 -18.67 0.18 -8.16
CA LEU A 171 -18.00 1.48 -8.28
C LEU A 171 -17.57 1.84 -9.71
N GLY A 172 -17.69 0.92 -10.67
CA GLY A 172 -17.22 1.12 -12.05
C GLY A 172 -15.69 1.18 -12.19
N ALA A 173 -14.94 0.64 -11.23
CA ALA A 173 -13.48 0.62 -11.20
C ALA A 173 -12.90 -0.51 -12.08
N GLY A 174 -13.09 -0.40 -13.40
CA GLY A 174 -12.75 -1.44 -14.38
C GLY A 174 -11.35 -2.04 -14.27
N PRO A 175 -10.26 -1.24 -14.21
CA PRO A 175 -8.91 -1.78 -14.10
C PRO A 175 -8.69 -2.65 -12.84
N MET A 176 -9.27 -2.26 -11.71
CA MET A 176 -9.16 -3.00 -10.45
C MET A 176 -10.06 -4.24 -10.44
N ALA A 177 -11.23 -4.17 -11.10
CA ALA A 177 -12.07 -5.34 -11.32
C ALA A 177 -11.34 -6.42 -12.13
N THR A 178 -10.64 -6.04 -13.21
CA THR A 178 -9.83 -6.98 -14.00
C THR A 178 -8.71 -7.62 -13.17
N ARG A 179 -8.07 -6.86 -12.27
CA ARG A 179 -7.05 -7.40 -11.37
C ARG A 179 -7.63 -8.44 -10.41
N ALA A 180 -8.81 -8.19 -9.83
CA ALA A 180 -9.49 -9.15 -8.98
C ALA A 180 -9.97 -10.40 -9.77
N GLU A 181 -10.48 -10.23 -10.99
CA GLU A 181 -10.85 -11.33 -11.90
C GLU A 181 -9.66 -12.24 -12.20
N ALA A 182 -8.50 -11.66 -12.50
CA ALA A 182 -7.29 -12.43 -12.79
C ALA A 182 -6.89 -13.35 -11.62
N ILE A 183 -7.12 -12.95 -10.36
CA ILE A 183 -6.85 -13.80 -9.19
C ILE A 183 -7.83 -14.97 -9.12
N LEU A 184 -9.12 -14.74 -9.43
CA LEU A 184 -10.14 -15.79 -9.45
C LEU A 184 -9.89 -16.82 -10.55
N GLU A 185 -9.36 -16.38 -11.68
CA GLU A 185 -9.03 -17.22 -12.84
C GLU A 185 -7.71 -18.00 -12.69
N ARG A 186 -6.87 -17.66 -11.70
CA ARG A 186 -5.66 -18.44 -11.41
C ARG A 186 -6.03 -19.87 -11.00
N GLU A 187 -5.52 -20.84 -11.76
CA GLU A 187 -5.53 -22.25 -11.35
C GLU A 187 -4.63 -22.42 -10.11
N GLY A 188 -5.05 -23.25 -9.16
CA GLY A 188 -4.34 -23.47 -7.90
C GLY A 188 -3.01 -24.19 -8.13
N GLY A 189 -1.97 -23.44 -8.48
CA GLY A 189 -0.61 -23.96 -8.67
C GLY A 189 0.02 -24.36 -7.35
N ARG A 190 0.03 -25.65 -7.05
CA ARG A 190 1.18 -26.27 -6.39
C ARG A 190 2.18 -26.62 -7.49
N GLU A 191 3.30 -25.92 -7.53
CA GLU A 191 4.57 -26.45 -8.04
C GLU A 191 5.65 -26.19 -6.99
#